data_AF-A0A6A6DEF3-F1
#
_entry.id   AF-A0A6A6DEF3-F1
#
_cell.length_a   1.000
_cell.length_b   1.000
_cell.length_c   1.000
_cell.angle_alpha   90.00
_cell.angle_beta   90.00
_cell.angle_gamma   90.00
#
_symmetry.space_group_name_H-M   'P 1'
#
loop_
_entity.id
_entity.type
_entity.pdbx_description
1 polymer ?
#
loop_
_entity_poly.entity_id
_entity_poly.type
_entity_poly.pdbx_seq_one_letter_code
_entity_poly.pdbx_strand_id
1 'polypeptide(L)'
;MQDLRFYPNALMSCWPTWFKETIILVENIAVTATTECLGFIHSASLRWALYHEGRLHLNSNLRLFTGSSQCRPNRWYINVLWAFLLTLSYSAASQSIISAEQGEMDCKSDAHGLNAPAFTALGGSLLGLCILATWCVLQPYGKQIITWNSDPLNTALALSHAKELPETTPSFRYPSARQPPARALYREVRLVVYYLWALVPIILISGIVAWFTVRQNEEEIGVDHDLSFGTGSATNGSFHLVPSASFLVDCVTVGTTTVTDQDDTTETYQDTIETYQNTTEAYQGCGIKSNLAWSLEPVVYLLFVTVLQLVYTLALHTAELVINISRDEDAWRKAANLKKGTVIGAGSIKGALTSWQTLVLLALKPISHWIFGLSVVVTAVRKIVFHPLPLFALTGIAAFLAGFVTYLAYRNPKGPQPATYGDLHRLTELIDDWGEGADDRIYWGDKGVEEGWEVRLAGTSPQWLMVSEIKMDKIYRGLGEGEDEKSKRLFSPLRSW
;
A
#
# COMPACT_ATOMS: atom_id res chain seq x y z
N MET A 1 -0.18 -43.16 4.72
CA MET A 1 -0.30 -42.49 6.05
C MET A 1 1.04 -42.05 6.66
N GLN A 2 2.20 -42.39 6.08
CA GLN A 2 3.52 -41.95 6.59
C GLN A 2 4.01 -40.60 6.00
N ASP A 3 3.46 -40.13 4.87
CA ASP A 3 3.92 -38.90 4.20
C ASP A 3 3.37 -37.58 4.78
N LEU A 4 2.42 -37.63 5.72
CA LEU A 4 1.93 -36.44 6.42
C LEU A 4 2.88 -35.92 7.52
N ARG A 5 4.01 -36.60 7.78
CA ARG A 5 4.94 -36.24 8.88
C ARG A 5 5.87 -35.07 8.58
N PHE A 6 5.90 -34.56 7.35
CA PHE A 6 6.88 -33.55 6.95
C PHE A 6 6.34 -32.12 6.89
N TYR A 7 5.09 -31.90 7.28
CA TYR A 7 4.61 -30.54 7.48
C TYR A 7 4.83 -30.11 8.93
N PRO A 8 5.56 -29.01 9.20
CA PRO A 8 5.47 -28.29 10.47
C PRO A 8 4.15 -27.51 10.57
N ASN A 9 3.07 -28.06 10.01
CA ASN A 9 1.73 -27.49 10.09
C ASN A 9 1.03 -28.23 11.21
N ALA A 10 0.70 -27.52 12.29
CA ALA A 10 -0.25 -28.04 13.26
C ALA A 10 -1.60 -28.18 12.52
N LEU A 11 -2.02 -29.42 12.27
CA LEU A 11 -3.36 -29.74 11.80
C LEU A 11 -4.31 -29.29 12.92
N MET A 12 -4.97 -28.16 12.70
CA MET A 12 -6.03 -27.71 13.59
C MET A 12 -7.33 -28.36 13.11
N SER A 13 -8.23 -28.59 14.07
CA SER A 13 -9.54 -29.18 13.88
C SER A 13 -10.29 -28.70 12.63
N CYS A 14 -11.19 -29.54 12.13
CA CYS A 14 -12.15 -29.21 11.09
C CYS A 14 -12.94 -27.93 11.43
N TRP A 15 -12.73 -26.85 10.66
CA TRP A 15 -13.45 -25.59 10.80
C TRP A 15 -14.25 -25.30 9.52
N PRO A 16 -15.38 -24.58 9.62
CA PRO A 16 -16.07 -24.08 8.45
C PRO A 16 -15.22 -23.08 7.65
N THR A 17 -15.37 -23.05 6.33
CA THR A 17 -14.62 -22.14 5.42
C THR A 17 -14.76 -20.67 5.81
N TRP A 18 -15.97 -20.22 6.19
CA TRP A 18 -16.22 -18.84 6.60
C TRP A 18 -15.39 -18.44 7.84
N PHE A 19 -15.07 -19.40 8.71
CA PHE A 19 -14.28 -19.13 9.92
C PHE A 19 -12.82 -18.89 9.56
N LYS A 20 -12.25 -19.70 8.66
CA LYS A 20 -10.92 -19.46 8.07
C LYS A 20 -10.84 -18.07 7.45
N GLU A 21 -11.79 -17.73 6.58
CA GLU A 21 -11.82 -16.44 5.89
C GLU A 21 -11.91 -15.26 6.86
N THR A 22 -12.68 -15.43 7.94
CA THR A 22 -12.81 -14.43 9.02
C THR A 22 -11.48 -14.22 9.75
N ILE A 23 -10.75 -15.28 10.08
CA ILE A 23 -9.43 -15.16 10.72
C ILE A 23 -8.47 -14.40 9.82
N ILE A 24 -8.39 -14.76 8.54
CA ILE A 24 -7.50 -14.08 7.57
C ILE A 24 -7.86 -12.60 7.45
N LEU A 25 -9.15 -12.25 7.45
CA LEU A 25 -9.60 -10.86 7.46
C LEU A 25 -9.14 -10.13 8.73
N VAL A 26 -9.33 -10.72 9.91
CA VAL A 26 -8.89 -10.15 11.20
C VAL A 26 -7.37 -9.96 11.23
N GLU A 27 -6.60 -10.92 10.73
CA GLU A 27 -5.14 -10.79 10.59
C GLU A 27 -4.76 -9.62 9.68
N ASN A 28 -5.43 -9.47 8.52
CA ASN A 28 -5.19 -8.34 7.62
C ASN A 28 -5.57 -6.99 8.26
N ILE A 29 -6.63 -6.94 9.08
CA ILE A 29 -6.99 -5.73 9.87
C ILE A 29 -5.88 -5.41 10.88
N ALA A 30 -5.37 -6.42 11.60
CA ALA A 30 -4.30 -6.25 12.59
C ALA A 30 -2.99 -5.80 11.93
N VAL A 31 -2.62 -6.39 10.79
CA VAL A 31 -1.46 -5.99 9.99
C VAL A 31 -1.64 -4.55 9.49
N THR A 32 -2.83 -4.18 9.00
CA THR A 32 -3.10 -2.80 8.59
C THR A 32 -2.90 -1.84 9.76
N ALA A 33 -3.56 -2.07 10.89
CA ALA A 33 -3.45 -1.19 12.06
C ALA A 33 -1.99 -1.01 12.53
N THR A 34 -1.23 -2.11 12.59
CA THR A 34 0.18 -2.08 12.99
C THR A 34 1.04 -1.34 11.98
N THR A 35 0.87 -1.62 10.70
CA THR A 35 1.69 -1.03 9.63
C THR A 35 1.35 0.44 9.37
N GLU A 36 0.13 0.90 9.65
CA GLU A 36 -0.22 2.33 9.65
C GLU A 36 0.51 3.08 10.76
N CYS A 37 0.57 2.54 11.98
CA CYS A 37 1.31 3.13 13.09
C CYS A 37 2.82 3.24 12.78
N LEU A 38 3.41 2.16 12.27
CA LEU A 38 4.83 2.15 11.87
C LEU A 38 5.08 3.09 10.69
N GLY A 39 4.15 3.09 9.73
CA GLY A 39 4.19 3.95 8.55
C GLY A 39 4.11 5.44 8.88
N PHE A 40 3.36 5.80 9.92
CA PHE A 40 3.31 7.16 10.46
C PHE A 40 4.67 7.58 11.01
N ILE A 41 5.33 6.72 11.80
CA ILE A 41 6.65 7.00 12.36
C ILE A 41 7.67 7.24 11.24
N HIS A 42 7.71 6.32 10.27
CA HIS A 42 8.60 6.42 9.12
C HIS A 42 8.33 7.68 8.27
N SER A 43 7.05 8.00 8.00
CA SER A 43 6.69 9.20 7.23
C SER A 43 7.08 10.50 7.94
N ALA A 44 6.88 10.59 9.26
CA ALA A 44 7.29 11.75 10.05
C ALA A 44 8.81 11.90 10.04
N SER A 45 9.55 10.80 10.25
CA SER A 45 11.02 10.80 10.19
C SER A 45 11.54 11.26 8.82
N LEU A 46 10.97 10.73 7.73
CA LEU A 46 11.36 11.11 6.37
C LEU A 46 11.07 12.60 6.09
N ARG A 47 9.92 13.12 6.55
CA ARG A 47 9.59 14.54 6.40
C ARG A 47 10.67 15.43 7.01
N TRP A 48 11.09 15.16 8.24
CA TRP A 48 12.13 15.94 8.91
C TRP A 48 13.53 15.69 8.34
N ALA A 49 13.82 14.49 7.85
CA ALA A 49 15.04 14.23 7.11
C ALA A 49 15.14 15.08 5.83
N LEU A 50 14.05 15.21 5.07
CA LEU A 50 13.98 16.08 3.90
C LEU A 50 14.07 17.56 4.28
N TYR A 51 13.54 17.95 5.44
CA TYR A 51 13.69 19.32 5.95
C TYR A 51 15.15 19.68 6.19
N HIS A 52 15.89 18.82 6.89
CA HIS A 52 17.32 19.05 7.15
C HIS A 52 18.17 19.07 5.86
N GLU A 53 17.68 18.48 4.77
CA GLU A 53 18.30 18.57 3.44
C GLU A 53 17.91 19.83 2.65
N GLY A 54 16.95 20.63 3.13
CA GLY A 54 16.39 21.75 2.37
C GLY A 54 15.54 21.30 1.17
N ARG A 55 15.07 20.05 1.16
CA ARG A 55 14.26 19.45 0.08
C ARG A 55 12.80 19.25 0.46
N LEU A 56 12.42 19.67 1.67
CA LEU A 56 11.03 19.63 2.11
C LEU A 56 10.24 20.79 1.49
N HIS A 57 9.64 20.54 0.34
CA HIS A 57 8.70 21.49 -0.26
C HIS A 57 7.28 21.27 0.28
N LEU A 58 6.85 20.00 0.34
CA LEU A 58 5.48 19.60 0.65
C LEU A 58 5.34 18.92 2.00
N ASN A 59 4.21 19.12 2.68
CA ASN A 59 3.88 18.40 3.92
C ASN A 59 3.70 16.90 3.70
N SER A 60 3.03 16.56 2.60
CA SER A 60 2.75 15.19 2.18
C SER A 60 3.70 14.80 1.05
N ASN A 61 4.73 14.00 1.37
CA ASN A 61 5.67 13.44 0.38
C ASN A 61 5.39 11.96 0.14
N LEU A 62 5.67 11.49 -1.07
CA LEU A 62 5.50 10.09 -1.42
C LEU A 62 6.62 9.24 -0.82
N ARG A 63 6.43 8.75 0.41
CA ARG A 63 7.49 8.09 1.20
C ARG A 63 8.23 6.95 0.50
N LEU A 64 7.56 6.25 -0.40
CA LEU A 64 8.14 5.11 -1.14
C LEU A 64 9.07 5.52 -2.28
N PHE A 65 8.92 6.75 -2.80
CA PHE A 65 9.67 7.24 -3.96
C PHE A 65 10.58 8.43 -3.60
N THR A 66 10.43 8.99 -2.41
CA THR A 66 11.31 10.04 -1.90
C THR A 66 12.26 9.46 -0.86
N GLY A 67 13.55 9.79 -1.00
CA GLY A 67 14.59 9.37 -0.07
C GLY A 67 15.51 10.52 0.30
N SER A 68 16.03 10.46 1.53
CA SER A 68 17.07 11.36 2.05
C SER A 68 18.44 10.75 1.75
N SER A 69 19.37 11.56 1.23
CA SER A 69 20.77 11.16 1.00
C SER A 69 21.60 11.21 2.28
N GLN A 70 21.25 12.12 3.19
CA GLN A 70 21.97 12.40 4.44
C GLN A 70 21.50 11.58 5.64
N CYS A 71 20.30 10.99 5.58
CA CYS A 71 19.70 10.23 6.68
C CYS A 71 19.63 8.75 6.31
N ARG A 72 20.49 7.91 6.90
CA ARG A 72 20.61 6.49 6.54
C ARG A 72 19.28 5.71 6.62
N PRO A 73 18.45 5.86 7.66
CA PRO A 73 17.16 5.14 7.76
C PRO A 73 16.13 5.53 6.71
N ASN A 74 16.31 6.69 6.08
CA ASN A 74 15.38 7.25 5.09
C ASN A 74 15.98 7.26 3.67
N ARG A 75 17.02 6.45 3.43
CA ARG A 75 17.59 6.26 2.08
C ARG A 75 16.66 5.42 1.21
N TRP A 76 16.72 5.64 -0.10
CA TRP A 76 15.85 4.97 -1.08
C TRP A 76 15.84 3.44 -0.94
N TYR A 77 16.99 2.80 -0.70
CA TYR A 77 17.07 1.34 -0.56
C TYR A 77 16.42 0.83 0.74
N ILE A 78 16.43 1.65 1.81
CA ILE A 78 15.69 1.33 3.04
C ILE A 78 14.18 1.46 2.78
N ASN A 79 13.76 2.45 1.99
CA ASN A 79 12.34 2.59 1.62
C ASN A 79 11.87 1.42 0.74
N VAL A 80 12.73 0.90 -0.15
CA VAL A 80 12.47 -0.34 -0.91
C VAL A 80 12.34 -1.54 0.04
N LEU A 81 13.26 -1.68 1.00
CA LEU A 81 13.18 -2.73 2.02
C LEU A 81 11.90 -2.60 2.86
N TRP A 82 11.53 -1.38 3.25
CA TRP A 82 10.27 -1.10 3.96
C TRP A 82 9.07 -1.54 3.14
N ALA A 83 9.01 -1.19 1.85
CA ALA A 83 7.95 -1.59 0.94
C ALA A 83 7.84 -3.11 0.80
N PHE A 84 8.99 -3.78 0.72
CA PHE A 84 9.07 -5.23 0.64
C PHE A 84 8.55 -5.89 1.93
N LEU A 85 9.04 -5.48 3.10
CA LEU A 85 8.60 -6.03 4.39
C LEU A 85 7.10 -5.78 4.63
N LEU A 86 6.62 -4.59 4.25
CA LEU A 86 5.20 -4.24 4.30
C LEU A 86 4.34 -5.15 3.42
N THR A 87 4.80 -5.43 2.21
CA THR A 87 4.08 -6.31 1.29
C THR A 87 4.14 -7.77 1.76
N LEU A 88 5.31 -8.20 2.25
CA LEU A 88 5.52 -9.54 2.76
C LEU A 88 4.62 -9.82 3.96
N SER A 89 4.39 -8.84 4.85
CA SER A 89 3.48 -9.03 6.00
C SER A 89 2.03 -9.26 5.55
N TYR A 90 1.52 -8.50 4.58
CA TYR A 90 0.17 -8.73 4.05
C TYR A 90 0.05 -10.05 3.27
N SER A 91 1.09 -10.43 2.54
CA SER A 91 1.14 -11.68 1.79
C SER A 91 1.16 -12.87 2.74
N ALA A 92 1.98 -12.79 3.79
CA ALA A 92 2.09 -13.79 4.83
C ALA A 92 0.79 -13.92 5.65
N ALA A 93 0.15 -12.82 6.03
CA ALA A 93 -1.15 -12.85 6.69
C ALA A 93 -2.24 -13.48 5.81
N SER A 94 -2.20 -13.26 4.51
CA SER A 94 -3.16 -13.85 3.57
C SER A 94 -2.97 -15.35 3.36
N GLN A 95 -1.74 -15.86 3.55
CA GLN A 95 -1.37 -17.27 3.37
C GLN A 95 -1.18 -18.01 4.70
N SER A 96 -1.59 -17.44 5.83
CA SER A 96 -1.38 -17.99 7.17
C SER A 96 -2.10 -19.32 7.40
N ILE A 97 -3.26 -19.52 6.78
CA ILE A 97 -4.08 -20.74 6.87
C ILE A 97 -4.20 -21.40 5.50
N ILE A 98 -3.75 -22.65 5.40
CA ILE A 98 -3.87 -23.48 4.19
C ILE A 98 -5.04 -24.46 4.37
N SER A 99 -5.79 -24.71 3.29
CA SER A 99 -6.75 -25.82 3.24
C SER A 99 -6.04 -27.09 2.79
N ALA A 100 -6.21 -28.18 3.54
CA ALA A 100 -5.78 -29.49 3.09
C ALA A 100 -6.74 -29.95 1.98
N GLU A 101 -6.18 -30.40 0.86
CA GLU A 101 -6.98 -30.98 -0.22
C GLU A 101 -7.55 -32.31 0.26
N GLN A 102 -8.84 -32.54 -0.02
CA GLN A 102 -9.63 -33.66 0.49
C GLN A 102 -9.23 -34.96 -0.20
N GLY A 103 -8.04 -35.47 0.14
CA GLY A 103 -7.57 -36.78 -0.26
C GLY A 103 -8.25 -37.85 0.60
N GLU A 104 -9.32 -38.45 0.08
CA GLU A 104 -9.85 -39.79 0.40
C GLU A 104 -10.26 -40.09 1.86
N MET A 105 -10.11 -39.14 2.78
CA MET A 105 -10.56 -39.28 4.15
C MET A 105 -12.01 -38.79 4.24
N ASP A 106 -12.93 -39.69 4.61
CA ASP A 106 -14.41 -39.56 4.68
C ASP A 106 -14.91 -38.49 5.69
N CYS A 107 -14.05 -37.55 6.06
CA CYS A 107 -14.37 -36.40 6.88
C CYS A 107 -15.13 -35.39 6.01
N LYS A 108 -16.44 -35.22 6.23
CA LYS A 108 -17.29 -34.20 5.58
C LYS A 108 -16.89 -32.74 5.85
N SER A 109 -15.78 -32.48 6.52
CA SER A 109 -15.34 -31.13 6.86
C SER A 109 -13.90 -30.91 6.43
N ASP A 110 -13.68 -29.79 5.73
CA ASP A 110 -12.36 -29.35 5.29
C ASP A 110 -11.39 -29.27 6.48
N ALA A 111 -10.25 -29.95 6.36
CA ALA A 111 -9.19 -29.84 7.33
C ALA A 111 -8.34 -28.61 6.99
N HIS A 112 -8.06 -27.78 7.99
CA HIS A 112 -7.26 -26.57 7.83
C HIS A 112 -5.97 -26.66 8.66
N GLY A 113 -4.86 -26.19 8.09
CA GLY A 113 -3.56 -26.18 8.74
C GLY A 113 -2.94 -24.79 8.76
N LEU A 114 -2.10 -24.53 9.77
CA LEU A 114 -1.30 -23.30 9.83
C LEU A 114 -0.07 -23.43 8.91
N ASN A 115 0.18 -22.40 8.11
CA ASN A 115 1.36 -22.29 7.25
C ASN A 115 2.54 -21.70 8.03
N ALA A 116 3.39 -22.55 8.59
CA ALA A 116 4.51 -22.11 9.41
C ALA A 116 5.46 -21.12 8.70
N PRO A 117 5.86 -21.32 7.42
CA PRO A 117 6.62 -20.33 6.64
C PRO A 117 5.94 -18.95 6.55
N ALA A 118 4.62 -18.91 6.34
CA ALA A 118 3.89 -17.66 6.32
C ALA A 118 3.88 -16.98 7.70
N PHE A 119 3.58 -17.71 8.78
CA PHE A 119 3.61 -17.13 10.13
C PHE A 119 4.99 -16.60 10.54
N THR A 120 6.04 -17.34 10.21
CA THR A 120 7.43 -16.90 10.48
C THR A 120 7.79 -15.67 9.66
N ALA A 121 7.41 -15.61 8.39
CA ALA A 121 7.58 -14.43 7.54
C ALA A 121 6.75 -13.23 8.04
N LEU A 122 5.54 -13.45 8.53
CA LEU A 122 4.69 -12.42 9.12
C LEU A 122 5.37 -11.81 10.37
N GLY A 123 5.81 -12.65 11.31
CA GLY A 123 6.53 -12.20 12.49
C GLY A 123 7.84 -11.49 12.15
N GLY A 124 8.63 -12.06 11.24
CA GLY A 124 9.91 -11.49 10.81
C GLY A 124 9.76 -10.16 10.08
N SER A 125 8.75 -10.01 9.22
CA SER A 125 8.49 -8.77 8.51
C SER A 125 7.99 -7.65 9.43
N LEU A 126 7.07 -7.95 10.35
CA LEU A 126 6.62 -6.99 11.37
C LEU A 126 7.76 -6.57 12.30
N LEU A 127 8.59 -7.52 12.74
CA LEU A 127 9.79 -7.22 13.54
C LEU A 127 10.75 -6.33 12.75
N GLY A 128 11.00 -6.62 11.47
CA GLY A 128 11.83 -5.80 10.60
C GLY A 128 11.30 -4.37 10.46
N LEU A 129 9.99 -4.19 10.25
CA LEU A 129 9.36 -2.87 10.20
C LEU A 129 9.49 -2.14 11.54
N CYS A 130 9.32 -2.82 12.67
CA CYS A 130 9.53 -2.25 14.00
C CYS A 130 10.97 -1.80 14.22
N ILE A 131 11.97 -2.59 13.79
CA ILE A 131 13.39 -2.23 13.86
C ILE A 131 13.65 -0.99 13.00
N LEU A 132 13.16 -0.95 11.76
CA LEU A 132 13.33 0.20 10.87
C LEU A 132 12.66 1.46 11.44
N ALA A 133 11.45 1.33 11.99
CA ALA A 133 10.74 2.45 12.62
C ALA A 133 11.49 2.95 13.87
N THR A 134 12.01 2.03 14.69
CA THR A 134 12.82 2.36 15.86
C THR A 134 14.12 3.06 15.43
N TRP A 135 14.76 2.59 14.36
CA TRP A 135 15.94 3.24 13.80
C TRP A 135 15.64 4.66 13.28
N CYS A 136 14.45 4.88 12.73
CA CYS A 136 13.98 6.21 12.33
C CYS A 136 13.82 7.18 13.52
N VAL A 137 13.53 6.66 14.73
CA VAL A 137 13.42 7.44 15.98
C VAL A 137 14.79 7.71 16.60
N LEU A 138 15.70 6.73 16.57
CA LEU A 138 17.03 6.80 17.20
C LEU A 138 18.08 7.61 16.41
N GLN A 139 17.64 8.63 15.65
CA GLN A 139 18.54 9.46 14.85
C GLN A 139 19.51 10.26 15.74
N PRO A 140 20.78 10.46 15.32
CA PRO A 140 21.75 11.27 16.06
C PRO A 140 21.28 12.72 16.28
N TYR A 141 21.81 13.34 17.34
CA TYR A 141 21.59 14.75 17.70
C TYR A 141 21.83 15.68 16.49
N GLY A 142 20.87 16.59 16.25
CA GLY A 142 20.87 17.54 15.11
C GLY A 142 19.97 17.15 13.93
N LYS A 143 19.39 15.94 13.93
CA LYS A 143 18.37 15.51 12.93
C LYS A 143 17.07 15.02 13.59
N GLN A 144 16.74 15.63 14.73
CA GLN A 144 15.60 15.23 15.54
C GLN A 144 14.28 15.63 14.87
N ILE A 145 13.28 14.79 15.06
CA ILE A 145 11.90 15.04 14.64
C ILE A 145 11.37 16.23 15.44
N ILE A 146 11.09 17.34 14.77
CA ILE A 146 10.67 18.58 15.42
C ILE A 146 9.24 18.46 15.96
N THR A 147 8.34 17.88 15.16
CA THR A 147 6.99 17.54 15.61
C THR A 147 6.49 16.24 15.00
N TRP A 148 5.69 15.51 15.77
CA TRP A 148 4.98 14.33 15.32
C TRP A 148 3.64 14.67 14.66
N ASN A 149 3.19 15.92 14.72
CA ASN A 149 1.92 16.29 14.11
C ASN A 149 2.01 16.21 12.58
N SER A 150 1.00 15.60 11.93
CA SER A 150 0.91 15.52 10.48
C SER A 150 0.07 16.63 9.86
N ASP A 151 -0.55 17.45 10.68
CA ASP A 151 -1.28 18.62 10.22
C ASP A 151 -0.31 19.67 9.61
N PRO A 152 -0.65 20.24 8.44
CA PRO A 152 0.25 21.15 7.73
C PRO A 152 0.52 22.44 8.52
N LEU A 153 -0.43 22.93 9.32
CA LEU A 153 -0.26 24.15 10.11
C LEU A 153 0.70 23.92 11.27
N ASN A 154 0.56 22.79 11.96
CA ASN A 154 1.46 22.42 13.04
C ASN A 154 2.88 22.16 12.51
N THR A 155 2.99 21.58 11.32
CA THR A 155 4.29 21.38 10.66
C THR A 155 4.92 22.73 10.29
N ALA A 156 4.13 23.66 9.77
CA ALA A 156 4.57 25.03 9.48
C ALA A 156 4.98 25.77 10.77
N LEU A 157 4.21 25.66 11.86
CA LEU A 157 4.56 26.26 13.16
C LEU A 157 5.89 25.72 13.70
N ALA A 158 6.07 24.40 13.64
CA ALA A 158 7.33 23.80 14.05
C ALA A 158 8.51 24.28 13.19
N LEU A 159 8.26 24.55 11.90
CA LEU A 159 9.24 25.06 10.95
C LEU A 159 9.64 26.51 11.25
N SER A 160 8.67 27.37 11.61
CA SER A 160 8.93 28.78 11.95
C SER A 160 9.78 28.90 13.21
N HIS A 161 9.58 28.05 14.21
CA HIS A 161 10.45 28.01 15.39
C HIS A 161 11.87 27.48 15.11
N ALA A 162 12.05 26.68 14.05
CA ALA A 162 13.33 26.03 13.77
C ALA A 162 14.30 26.85 12.91
N LYS A 163 13.86 27.97 12.32
CA LYS A 163 14.68 28.83 11.44
C LYS A 163 14.43 30.31 11.69
N GLU A 164 15.51 31.09 11.73
CA GLU A 164 15.49 32.48 11.29
C GLU A 164 15.42 32.45 9.75
N LEU A 165 14.19 32.58 9.22
CA LEU A 165 13.94 32.61 7.79
C LEU A 165 14.54 33.90 7.20
N PRO A 166 15.32 33.83 6.09
CA PRO A 166 15.68 35.03 5.37
C PRO A 166 14.39 35.70 4.85
N GLU A 167 14.26 37.01 5.04
CA GLU A 167 13.13 37.77 4.50
C GLU A 167 13.02 37.54 2.99
N THR A 168 11.93 36.91 2.56
CA THR A 168 11.58 36.83 1.16
C THR A 168 10.94 38.14 0.72
N THR A 169 11.17 38.49 -0.55
CA THR A 169 10.52 39.66 -1.11
C THR A 169 9.02 39.37 -1.32
N PRO A 170 8.13 40.24 -0.82
CA PRO A 170 6.70 40.03 -0.94
C PRO A 170 6.29 40.10 -2.42
N SER A 171 5.49 39.14 -2.87
CA SER A 171 4.87 39.19 -4.18
C SER A 171 3.44 39.74 -4.10
N PHE A 172 2.98 40.26 -5.23
CA PHE A 172 1.65 40.83 -5.41
C PHE A 172 0.86 39.98 -6.41
N ARG A 173 -0.25 39.39 -5.98
CA ARG A 173 -1.14 38.63 -6.88
C ARG A 173 -2.61 38.89 -6.57
N TYR A 174 -3.44 38.64 -7.57
CA TYR A 174 -4.88 38.50 -7.38
C TYR A 174 -5.18 37.10 -6.81
N PRO A 175 -6.08 36.99 -5.82
CA PRO A 175 -6.53 35.69 -5.34
C PRO A 175 -7.31 34.96 -6.43
N SER A 176 -7.20 33.63 -6.47
CA SER A 176 -8.05 32.81 -7.33
C SER A 176 -9.28 32.32 -6.58
N ALA A 177 -10.46 32.54 -7.16
CA ALA A 177 -11.73 32.02 -6.64
C ALA A 177 -11.83 30.49 -6.71
N ARG A 178 -11.07 29.87 -7.63
CA ARG A 178 -10.96 28.41 -7.78
C ARG A 178 -9.49 28.03 -7.88
N GLN A 179 -9.05 27.16 -6.99
CA GLN A 179 -7.69 26.66 -7.04
C GLN A 179 -7.56 25.65 -8.18
N PRO A 180 -6.36 25.56 -8.80
CA PRO A 180 -6.11 24.49 -9.75
C PRO A 180 -6.27 23.12 -9.05
N PRO A 181 -6.74 22.09 -9.76
CA PRO A 181 -6.88 20.77 -9.18
C PRO A 181 -5.52 20.24 -8.75
N ALA A 182 -5.47 19.38 -7.72
CA ALA A 182 -4.22 18.81 -7.21
C ALA A 182 -3.34 18.19 -8.31
N ARG A 183 -3.96 17.59 -9.35
CA ARG A 183 -3.23 17.04 -10.52
C ARG A 183 -2.44 18.07 -11.33
N ALA A 184 -2.85 19.34 -11.31
CA ALA A 184 -2.19 20.41 -12.05
C ALA A 184 -0.97 20.93 -11.29
N LEU A 185 -1.04 20.88 -9.95
CA LEU A 185 0.05 21.30 -9.07
C LEU A 185 1.11 20.20 -8.89
N TYR A 186 0.68 18.94 -8.83
CA TYR A 186 1.55 17.79 -8.53
C TYR A 186 1.64 16.81 -9.70
N ARG A 187 2.85 16.60 -10.23
CA ARG A 187 3.10 15.63 -11.30
C ARG A 187 2.88 14.19 -10.80
N GLU A 188 3.23 13.96 -9.55
CA GLU A 188 3.12 12.71 -8.82
C GLU A 188 1.67 12.24 -8.77
N VAL A 189 0.73 13.15 -8.48
CA VAL A 189 -0.71 12.84 -8.45
C VAL A 189 -1.20 12.32 -9.81
N ARG A 190 -0.69 12.88 -10.93
CA ARG A 190 -1.02 12.36 -12.28
C ARG A 190 -0.49 10.95 -12.49
N LEU A 191 0.75 10.69 -12.08
CA LEU A 191 1.36 9.37 -12.17
C LEU A 191 0.59 8.34 -11.33
N VAL A 192 0.18 8.70 -10.11
CA VAL A 192 -0.65 7.84 -9.25
C VAL A 192 -1.98 7.53 -9.92
N VAL A 193 -2.69 8.52 -10.47
CA VAL A 193 -3.95 8.28 -11.17
C VAL A 193 -3.77 7.35 -12.38
N TYR A 194 -2.74 7.57 -13.20
CA TYR A 194 -2.45 6.67 -14.33
C TYR A 194 -2.10 5.26 -13.88
N TYR A 195 -1.31 5.13 -12.82
CA TYR A 195 -0.95 3.84 -12.25
C TYR A 195 -2.16 3.05 -11.76
N LEU A 196 -3.07 3.70 -11.02
CA LEU A 196 -4.31 3.08 -10.54
C LEU A 196 -5.20 2.61 -11.69
N TRP A 197 -5.38 3.44 -12.72
CA TRP A 197 -6.18 3.07 -13.89
C TRP A 197 -5.53 1.99 -14.75
N ALA A 198 -4.20 1.92 -14.81
CA ALA A 198 -3.50 0.85 -15.51
C ALA A 198 -3.65 -0.50 -14.79
N LEU A 199 -3.77 -0.49 -13.46
CA LEU A 199 -3.92 -1.71 -12.66
C LEU A 199 -5.27 -2.40 -12.88
N VAL A 200 -6.35 -1.64 -13.10
CA VAL A 200 -7.71 -2.17 -13.31
C VAL A 200 -7.79 -3.17 -14.47
N PRO A 201 -7.39 -2.84 -15.72
CA PRO A 201 -7.44 -3.78 -16.82
C PRO A 201 -6.48 -4.95 -16.64
N ILE A 202 -5.34 -4.77 -15.95
CA ILE A 202 -4.41 -5.86 -15.65
C ILE A 202 -5.11 -6.92 -14.79
N ILE A 203 -5.73 -6.52 -13.67
CA ILE A 203 -6.44 -7.46 -12.78
C ILE A 203 -7.64 -8.08 -13.50
N LEU A 204 -8.38 -7.30 -14.30
CA LEU A 204 -9.52 -7.79 -15.07
C LEU A 204 -9.10 -8.88 -16.07
N ILE A 205 -8.04 -8.63 -16.83
CA ILE A 205 -7.50 -9.60 -17.81
C ILE A 205 -7.03 -10.85 -17.07
N SER A 206 -6.34 -10.72 -15.94
CA SER A 206 -5.96 -11.88 -15.11
C SER A 206 -7.18 -12.69 -14.66
N GLY A 207 -8.28 -12.04 -14.25
CA GLY A 207 -9.54 -12.71 -13.91
C GLY A 207 -10.18 -13.43 -15.10
N ILE A 208 -10.20 -12.80 -16.28
CA ILE A 208 -10.71 -13.40 -17.52
C ILE A 208 -9.89 -14.63 -17.92
N VAL A 209 -8.56 -14.53 -17.89
CA VAL A 209 -7.67 -15.65 -18.20
C VAL A 209 -7.91 -16.80 -17.23
N ALA A 210 -7.93 -16.53 -15.91
CA ALA A 210 -8.21 -17.56 -14.91
C ALA A 210 -9.57 -18.23 -15.14
N TRP A 211 -10.62 -17.46 -15.47
CA TRP A 211 -11.95 -17.98 -15.77
C TRP A 211 -11.97 -18.91 -16.99
N PHE A 212 -11.32 -18.51 -18.09
CA PHE A 212 -11.26 -19.34 -19.29
C PHE A 212 -10.48 -20.62 -19.07
N THR A 213 -9.35 -20.57 -18.36
CA THR A 213 -8.57 -21.78 -18.11
C THR A 213 -9.31 -22.77 -17.23
N VAL A 214 -10.06 -22.27 -16.23
CA VAL A 214 -10.95 -23.10 -15.41
C VAL A 214 -11.99 -23.82 -16.29
N ARG A 215 -12.63 -23.09 -17.19
CA ARG A 215 -13.66 -23.65 -18.06
C ARG A 215 -13.13 -24.68 -19.05
N GLN A 216 -11.92 -24.47 -19.60
CA GLN A 216 -11.28 -25.42 -20.49
C GLN A 216 -10.99 -26.76 -19.79
N ASN A 217 -10.53 -26.70 -18.55
CA ASN A 217 -10.27 -27.91 -17.76
C ASN A 217 -11.55 -28.70 -17.45
N GLU A 218 -12.70 -28.03 -17.28
CA GLU A 218 -14.00 -28.70 -17.08
C GLU A 218 -14.45 -29.46 -18.33
N GLU A 219 -14.22 -28.90 -19.52
CA GLU A 219 -14.58 -29.53 -20.81
C GLU A 219 -13.70 -30.77 -21.11
N GLU A 220 -12.41 -30.76 -20.76
CA GLU A 220 -11.50 -31.89 -20.99
C GLU A 220 -11.79 -33.12 -20.12
N ILE A 221 -12.35 -32.93 -18.92
CA ILE A 221 -12.63 -34.05 -17.99
C ILE A 221 -13.88 -34.83 -18.40
N GLY A 222 -14.66 -34.36 -19.40
CA GLY A 222 -15.76 -35.12 -19.98
C GLY A 222 -16.80 -35.56 -18.96
N VAL A 223 -17.00 -34.75 -17.91
CA VAL A 223 -18.04 -35.02 -16.90
C VAL A 223 -19.39 -34.77 -17.58
N ASP A 224 -20.03 -35.84 -18.04
CA ASP A 224 -21.41 -35.80 -18.53
C ASP A 224 -22.30 -35.22 -17.42
N HIS A 225 -22.72 -33.97 -17.63
CA HIS A 225 -23.62 -33.24 -16.74
C HIS A 225 -25.05 -33.81 -16.85
N ASP A 226 -25.32 -34.95 -16.20
CA ASP A 226 -26.67 -35.26 -15.78
C ASP A 226 -27.08 -34.30 -14.66
N LEU A 227 -27.81 -33.26 -15.07
CA LEU A 227 -28.34 -32.14 -14.30
C LEU A 227 -29.28 -32.61 -13.18
N SER A 228 -28.73 -32.98 -12.02
CA SER A 228 -29.44 -32.77 -10.75
C SER A 228 -29.02 -31.41 -10.18
N PHE A 229 -29.91 -30.42 -10.26
CA PHE A 229 -29.82 -29.13 -9.58
C PHE A 229 -29.90 -29.34 -8.04
N GLY A 230 -28.82 -29.85 -7.47
CA GLY A 230 -28.56 -29.78 -6.04
C GLY A 230 -27.92 -28.43 -5.73
N THR A 231 -28.51 -27.68 -4.80
CA THR A 231 -28.05 -26.36 -4.31
C THR A 231 -26.76 -26.45 -3.46
N GLY A 232 -25.79 -27.29 -3.86
CA GLY A 232 -24.50 -27.44 -3.20
C GLY A 232 -23.42 -26.62 -3.89
N SER A 233 -23.06 -25.48 -3.28
CA SER A 233 -21.82 -24.70 -3.47
C SER A 233 -21.13 -24.80 -4.85
N ALA A 234 -21.61 -23.99 -5.80
CA ALA A 234 -20.91 -23.73 -7.05
C ALA A 234 -19.63 -22.89 -6.80
N THR A 235 -18.48 -23.52 -6.51
CA THR A 235 -17.22 -22.77 -6.29
C THR A 235 -15.91 -23.39 -6.80
N ASN A 236 -15.84 -24.62 -7.31
CA ASN A 236 -14.52 -25.30 -7.43
C ASN A 236 -13.96 -25.39 -8.85
N GLY A 237 -14.05 -24.29 -9.59
CA GLY A 237 -13.23 -24.09 -10.78
C GLY A 237 -11.96 -23.31 -10.42
N SER A 238 -10.78 -23.94 -10.52
CA SER A 238 -9.51 -23.32 -10.07
C SER A 238 -8.37 -23.55 -11.08
N PHE A 239 -7.60 -22.50 -11.39
CA PHE A 239 -6.46 -22.59 -12.31
C PHE A 239 -5.16 -22.79 -11.55
N HIS A 240 -4.37 -23.80 -11.92
CA HIS A 240 -3.10 -24.13 -11.27
C HIS A 240 -1.90 -23.58 -12.05
N LEU A 241 -1.12 -22.72 -11.40
CA LEU A 241 0.25 -22.43 -11.80
C LEU A 241 1.20 -23.24 -10.93
N VAL A 242 2.05 -24.04 -11.57
CA VAL A 242 3.21 -24.67 -10.95
C VAL A 242 4.41 -23.81 -11.36
N PRO A 243 4.94 -22.94 -10.48
CA PRO A 243 6.23 -22.30 -10.70
C PRO A 243 7.25 -23.42 -10.85
N SER A 244 7.84 -23.56 -12.03
CA SER A 244 8.80 -24.61 -12.33
C SER A 244 10.12 -24.37 -11.56
N ALA A 245 10.16 -24.69 -10.27
CA ALA A 245 11.41 -24.96 -9.56
C ALA A 245 12.04 -26.28 -10.06
N SER A 246 11.24 -27.12 -10.73
CA SER A 246 11.65 -28.34 -11.45
C SER A 246 12.65 -28.07 -12.59
N PHE A 247 12.76 -26.85 -13.12
CA PHE A 247 13.75 -26.54 -14.17
C PHE A 247 15.22 -26.61 -13.67
N LEU A 248 15.47 -26.63 -12.36
CA LEU A 248 16.81 -26.86 -11.79
C LEU A 248 17.06 -28.32 -11.38
N VAL A 249 16.05 -29.20 -11.42
CA VAL A 249 16.17 -30.61 -10.98
C VAL A 249 15.97 -31.58 -12.15
N ASP A 250 15.24 -31.21 -13.21
CA ASP A 250 14.99 -32.06 -14.37
C ASP A 250 16.20 -32.24 -15.33
N CYS A 251 17.37 -31.70 -15.00
CA CYS A 251 18.60 -31.96 -15.76
C CYS A 251 19.20 -33.36 -15.52
N VAL A 252 18.63 -34.19 -14.64
CA VAL A 252 19.16 -35.53 -14.36
C VAL A 252 18.04 -36.56 -14.26
N THR A 253 17.35 -36.85 -15.36
CA THR A 253 16.98 -38.22 -15.80
C THR A 253 16.03 -38.17 -17.00
N VAL A 254 16.59 -38.01 -18.20
CA VAL A 254 15.93 -38.49 -19.43
C VAL A 254 16.67 -39.75 -19.84
N GLY A 255 16.32 -40.86 -19.22
CA GLY A 255 16.64 -42.21 -19.69
C GLY A 255 15.36 -42.80 -20.27
N THR A 256 15.11 -42.58 -21.55
CA THR A 256 14.04 -43.24 -22.31
C THR A 256 14.31 -44.75 -22.35
N THR A 257 13.54 -45.53 -21.59
CA THR A 257 13.37 -46.96 -21.84
C THR A 257 12.17 -47.15 -22.76
N THR A 258 12.45 -47.40 -24.03
CA THR A 258 11.47 -47.90 -25.00
C THR A 258 11.18 -49.36 -24.67
N VAL A 259 10.00 -49.66 -24.14
CA VAL A 259 9.49 -51.03 -24.00
C VAL A 259 8.61 -51.33 -25.21
N THR A 260 9.02 -52.34 -25.98
CA THR A 260 8.26 -52.94 -27.08
C THR A 260 7.47 -54.15 -26.57
N ASP A 261 6.17 -54.14 -26.85
CA ASP A 261 5.17 -55.22 -26.98
C ASP A 261 5.29 -56.55 -26.19
N GLN A 262 4.25 -56.74 -25.35
CA GLN A 262 3.20 -57.77 -25.44
C GLN A 262 3.34 -59.12 -24.70
N ASP A 263 2.26 -59.42 -23.95
CA ASP A 263 1.83 -60.67 -23.31
C ASP A 263 2.59 -61.19 -22.07
N ASP A 264 2.37 -60.56 -20.89
CA ASP A 264 2.15 -61.29 -19.62
C ASP A 264 1.65 -60.34 -18.50
N THR A 265 0.34 -60.35 -18.16
CA THR A 265 -0.30 -59.26 -17.38
C THR A 265 -0.23 -59.39 -15.85
N THR A 266 0.70 -60.17 -15.29
CA THR A 266 0.75 -60.33 -13.82
C THR A 266 2.14 -60.24 -13.19
N GLU A 267 3.22 -60.59 -13.89
CA GLU A 267 4.58 -60.41 -13.36
C GLU A 267 5.11 -58.97 -13.55
N THR A 268 4.62 -58.23 -14.55
CA THR A 268 5.09 -56.85 -14.82
C THR A 268 4.67 -55.85 -13.74
N TYR A 269 3.59 -56.11 -13.00
CA TYR A 269 3.13 -55.22 -11.93
C TYR A 269 4.05 -55.28 -10.70
N GLN A 270 4.62 -56.45 -10.37
CA GLN A 270 5.58 -56.57 -9.25
C GLN A 270 6.93 -55.95 -9.59
N ASP A 271 7.42 -56.13 -10.82
CA ASP A 271 8.70 -55.57 -11.27
C ASP A 271 8.65 -54.02 -11.37
N THR A 272 7.48 -53.48 -11.72
CA THR A 272 7.23 -52.03 -11.69
C THR A 272 7.22 -51.51 -10.26
N ILE A 273 6.59 -52.22 -9.31
CA ILE A 273 6.58 -51.83 -7.89
C ILE A 273 7.98 -51.90 -7.28
N GLU A 274 8.78 -52.93 -7.61
CA GLU A 274 10.15 -53.07 -7.12
C GLU A 274 11.09 -52.00 -7.72
N THR A 275 10.87 -51.60 -8.97
CA THR A 275 11.57 -50.48 -9.60
C THR A 275 11.21 -49.14 -8.96
N TYR A 276 9.94 -48.91 -8.61
CA TYR A 276 9.51 -47.71 -7.86
C TYR A 276 10.07 -47.71 -6.43
N GLN A 277 10.12 -48.86 -5.75
CA GLN A 277 10.72 -48.96 -4.42
C GLN A 277 12.24 -48.70 -4.45
N ASN A 278 12.96 -49.29 -5.39
CA ASN A 278 14.41 -49.10 -5.54
C ASN A 278 14.80 -47.68 -5.97
N THR A 279 13.98 -47.01 -6.80
CA THR A 279 14.20 -45.58 -7.09
C THR A 279 13.93 -44.70 -5.87
N THR A 280 12.92 -45.02 -5.05
CA THR A 280 12.64 -44.28 -3.81
C THR A 280 13.77 -44.41 -2.78
N GLU A 281 14.39 -45.59 -2.69
CA GLU A 281 15.59 -45.81 -1.85
C GLU A 281 16.83 -45.08 -2.38
N ALA A 282 17.00 -44.99 -3.71
CA ALA A 282 18.07 -44.20 -4.32
C ALA A 282 17.93 -42.68 -4.05
N TYR A 283 16.69 -42.17 -3.95
CA TYR A 283 16.43 -40.78 -3.54
C TYR A 283 16.67 -40.53 -2.04
N GLN A 284 16.48 -41.54 -1.18
CA GLN A 284 16.80 -41.45 0.25
C GLN A 284 18.31 -41.45 0.53
N GLY A 285 19.13 -42.04 -0.35
CA GLY A 285 20.60 -42.09 -0.22
C GLY A 285 21.32 -40.74 -0.36
N CYS A 286 20.68 -39.71 -0.95
CA CYS A 286 21.23 -38.36 -1.09
C CYS A 286 20.74 -37.40 0.02
N GLY A 287 20.86 -37.83 1.29
CA GLY A 287 20.16 -37.27 2.45
C GLY A 287 20.46 -35.83 2.88
N ILE A 288 21.29 -35.07 2.15
CA ILE A 288 21.63 -33.67 2.53
C ILE A 288 21.09 -32.63 1.53
N LYS A 289 20.87 -32.99 0.26
CA LYS A 289 20.37 -32.03 -0.76
C LYS A 289 18.85 -32.00 -0.88
N SER A 290 18.17 -33.13 -0.65
CA SER A 290 16.71 -33.19 -0.69
C SER A 290 16.08 -32.34 0.43
N ASN A 291 16.52 -32.50 1.68
CA ASN A 291 15.92 -31.84 2.84
C ASN A 291 15.92 -30.29 2.77
N LEU A 292 16.94 -29.68 2.15
CA LEU A 292 16.99 -28.22 2.00
C LEU A 292 16.06 -27.72 0.89
N ALA A 293 16.01 -28.41 -0.25
CA ALA A 293 15.12 -28.06 -1.36
C ALA A 293 13.64 -28.17 -0.95
N TRP A 294 13.27 -29.22 -0.22
CA TRP A 294 11.91 -29.43 0.30
C TRP A 294 11.49 -28.37 1.34
N SER A 295 12.45 -27.73 2.00
CA SER A 295 12.23 -26.70 3.03
C SER A 295 12.05 -25.29 2.44
N LEU A 296 12.69 -24.99 1.30
CA LEU A 296 12.64 -23.66 0.68
C LEU A 296 11.44 -23.44 -0.25
N GLU A 297 10.81 -24.50 -0.76
CA GLU A 297 9.71 -24.37 -1.72
C GLU A 297 8.56 -23.46 -1.24
N PRO A 298 8.00 -23.63 -0.02
CA PRO A 298 6.95 -22.75 0.50
C PRO A 298 7.36 -21.27 0.56
N VAL A 299 8.66 -21.01 0.81
CA VAL A 299 9.21 -19.66 0.84
C VAL A 299 9.20 -19.05 -0.57
N VAL A 300 9.53 -19.84 -1.60
CA VAL A 300 9.49 -19.38 -3.00
C VAL A 300 8.07 -19.00 -3.41
N TYR A 301 7.06 -19.83 -3.08
CA TYR A 301 5.65 -19.49 -3.34
C TYR A 301 5.23 -18.21 -2.62
N LEU A 302 5.60 -18.07 -1.34
CA LEU A 302 5.27 -16.88 -0.58
C LEU A 302 5.92 -15.61 -1.18
N LEU A 303 7.18 -15.71 -1.61
CA LEU A 303 7.88 -14.62 -2.29
C LEU A 303 7.22 -14.27 -3.63
N PHE A 304 6.78 -15.27 -4.39
CA PHE A 304 6.04 -15.04 -5.63
C PHE A 304 4.73 -14.29 -5.38
N VAL A 305 3.93 -14.73 -4.40
CA VAL A 305 2.70 -14.02 -3.99
C VAL A 305 3.03 -12.60 -3.53
N THR A 306 4.13 -12.44 -2.78
CA THR A 306 4.61 -11.11 -2.34
C THR A 306 4.93 -10.19 -3.51
N VAL A 307 5.56 -10.69 -4.58
CA VAL A 307 5.85 -9.89 -5.78
C VAL A 307 4.57 -9.44 -6.48
N LEU A 308 3.59 -10.33 -6.63
CA LEU A 308 2.28 -9.97 -7.19
C LEU A 308 1.56 -8.94 -6.31
N GLN A 309 1.59 -9.16 -4.99
CA GLN A 309 0.95 -8.29 -4.00
C GLN A 309 1.64 -6.93 -3.87
N LEU A 310 2.92 -6.81 -4.22
CA LEU A 310 3.69 -5.56 -4.15
C LEU A 310 3.07 -4.51 -5.05
N VAL A 311 2.70 -4.88 -6.27
CA VAL A 311 2.06 -3.97 -7.22
C VAL A 311 0.76 -3.43 -6.62
N TYR A 312 -0.08 -4.28 -6.03
CA TYR A 312 -1.33 -3.83 -5.44
C TYR A 312 -1.13 -3.00 -4.16
N THR A 313 -0.16 -3.37 -3.33
CA THR A 313 0.18 -2.66 -2.08
C THR A 313 0.68 -1.25 -2.38
N LEU A 314 1.52 -1.09 -3.40
CA LEU A 314 1.98 0.22 -3.87
C LEU A 314 0.82 1.10 -4.35
N ALA A 315 -0.20 0.54 -4.98
CA ALA A 315 -1.41 1.27 -5.41
C ALA A 315 -2.17 1.87 -4.21
N LEU A 316 -2.37 1.10 -3.15
CA LEU A 316 -3.04 1.58 -1.93
C LEU A 316 -2.24 2.69 -1.22
N HIS A 317 -0.91 2.53 -1.11
CA HIS A 317 -0.07 3.54 -0.45
C HIS A 317 0.15 4.79 -1.29
N THR A 318 0.13 4.70 -2.62
CA THR A 318 0.17 5.87 -3.48
C THR A 318 -1.17 6.63 -3.46
N ALA A 319 -2.30 5.93 -3.37
CA ALA A 319 -3.61 6.54 -3.14
C ALA A 319 -3.66 7.32 -1.82
N GLU A 320 -3.04 6.79 -0.76
CA GLU A 320 -2.91 7.46 0.56
C GLU A 320 -2.30 8.86 0.45
N LEU A 321 -1.31 9.05 -0.44
CA LEU A 321 -0.72 10.37 -0.65
C LEU A 321 -1.74 11.38 -1.15
N VAL A 322 -2.54 11.02 -2.16
CA VAL A 322 -3.52 11.93 -2.75
C VAL A 322 -4.58 12.32 -1.72
N ILE A 323 -4.97 11.37 -0.86
CA ILE A 323 -5.88 11.63 0.26
C ILE A 323 -5.23 12.57 1.28
N ASN A 324 -3.96 12.36 1.64
CA ASN A 324 -3.26 13.23 2.56
C ASN A 324 -3.15 14.67 2.01
N ILE A 325 -2.86 14.83 0.71
CA ILE A 325 -2.87 16.15 0.04
C ILE A 325 -4.26 16.79 0.12
N SER A 326 -5.33 16.03 -0.16
CA SER A 326 -6.71 16.54 -0.05
C SER A 326 -7.08 16.92 1.38
N ARG A 327 -6.59 16.17 2.38
CA ARG A 327 -6.85 16.43 3.79
C ARG A 327 -6.10 17.66 4.29
N ASP A 328 -4.84 17.82 3.89
CA ASP A 328 -4.03 19.00 4.15
C ASP A 328 -4.72 20.25 3.57
N GLU A 329 -5.34 20.09 2.39
CA GLU A 329 -6.07 21.15 1.72
C GLU A 329 -7.34 21.54 2.50
N ASP A 330 -8.12 20.55 2.93
CA ASP A 330 -9.31 20.74 3.72
C ASP A 330 -9.00 21.35 5.10
N ALA A 331 -7.86 21.02 5.71
CA ALA A 331 -7.38 21.62 6.96
C ALA A 331 -7.13 23.13 6.77
N TRP A 332 -6.45 23.51 5.69
CA TRP A 332 -6.23 24.92 5.39
C TRP A 332 -7.53 25.66 5.06
N ARG A 333 -8.45 25.04 4.31
CA ARG A 333 -9.75 25.65 3.97
C ARG A 333 -10.62 25.92 5.20
N LYS A 334 -10.48 25.13 6.27
CA LYS A 334 -11.15 25.42 7.54
C LYS A 334 -10.64 26.73 8.15
N ALA A 335 -9.36 27.06 8.00
CA ALA A 335 -8.80 28.35 8.42
C ALA A 335 -9.46 29.53 7.69
N ALA A 336 -9.73 29.38 6.38
CA ALA A 336 -10.42 30.38 5.58
C ALA A 336 -11.91 30.58 5.96
N ASN A 337 -12.49 29.66 6.74
CA ASN A 337 -13.86 29.78 7.22
C ASN A 337 -13.90 30.63 8.49
N LEU A 338 -14.17 31.92 8.33
CA LEU A 338 -14.21 32.91 9.42
C LEU A 338 -15.10 32.51 10.60
N LYS A 339 -16.12 31.67 10.40
CA LYS A 339 -17.03 31.27 11.49
C LYS A 339 -16.49 30.14 12.37
N LYS A 340 -15.59 29.30 11.85
CA LYS A 340 -15.10 28.10 12.54
C LYS A 340 -13.62 28.15 12.84
N GLY A 341 -12.84 28.72 11.92
CA GLY A 341 -11.39 28.66 11.92
C GLY A 341 -10.88 27.21 11.87
N THR A 342 -9.58 27.07 12.04
CA THR A 342 -8.90 25.80 12.25
C THR A 342 -8.21 25.81 13.60
N VAL A 343 -8.14 24.66 14.28
CA VAL A 343 -7.48 24.53 15.59
C VAL A 343 -6.08 23.97 15.36
N ILE A 344 -5.06 24.73 15.72
CA ILE A 344 -3.67 24.27 15.83
C ILE A 344 -3.58 23.31 17.03
N GLY A 345 -2.70 22.32 16.98
CA GLY A 345 -2.57 21.34 18.06
C GLY A 345 -3.70 20.31 18.14
N ALA A 346 -4.71 20.37 17.25
CA ALA A 346 -5.69 19.28 17.15
C ALA A 346 -4.96 17.95 16.89
N GLY A 347 -5.27 16.94 17.71
CA GLY A 347 -4.61 15.64 17.63
C GLY A 347 -4.68 15.05 16.23
N SER A 348 -3.52 14.81 15.61
CA SER A 348 -3.37 14.29 14.23
C SER A 348 -4.25 13.06 13.97
N ILE A 349 -4.35 12.16 14.96
CA ILE A 349 -5.14 10.93 14.90
C ILE A 349 -6.64 11.25 14.82
N LYS A 350 -7.14 12.18 15.64
CA LYS A 350 -8.55 12.60 15.61
C LYS A 350 -8.88 13.27 14.27
N GLY A 351 -7.98 14.08 13.73
CA GLY A 351 -8.12 14.67 12.41
C GLY A 351 -8.17 13.63 11.29
N ALA A 352 -7.32 12.61 11.36
CA ALA A 352 -7.32 11.49 10.40
C ALA A 352 -8.61 10.66 10.49
N LEU A 353 -9.03 10.25 11.69
CA LEU A 353 -10.22 9.41 11.90
C LEU A 353 -11.54 10.14 11.66
N THR A 354 -11.55 11.47 11.61
CA THR A 354 -12.75 12.25 11.28
C THR A 354 -12.87 12.54 9.78
N SER A 355 -11.80 12.34 9.00
CA SER A 355 -11.86 12.48 7.55
C SER A 355 -12.46 11.23 6.93
N TRP A 356 -13.64 11.38 6.30
CA TRP A 356 -14.27 10.30 5.57
C TRP A 356 -13.37 9.72 4.47
N GLN A 357 -12.49 10.54 3.88
CA GLN A 357 -11.55 10.10 2.83
C GLN A 357 -10.53 9.10 3.40
N THR A 358 -9.98 9.40 4.58
CA THR A 358 -9.03 8.54 5.28
C THR A 358 -9.72 7.28 5.79
N LEU A 359 -10.94 7.38 6.31
CA LEU A 359 -11.72 6.22 6.75
C LEU A 359 -12.02 5.24 5.60
N VAL A 360 -12.38 5.75 4.42
CA VAL A 360 -12.61 4.92 3.23
C VAL A 360 -11.33 4.15 2.87
N LEU A 361 -10.16 4.81 2.82
CA LEU A 361 -8.92 4.12 2.50
C LEU A 361 -8.49 3.13 3.61
N LEU A 362 -8.67 3.50 4.88
CA LEU A 362 -8.36 2.65 6.02
C LEU A 362 -9.18 1.35 6.01
N ALA A 363 -10.45 1.42 5.58
CA ALA A 363 -11.29 0.24 5.40
C ALA A 363 -10.92 -0.55 4.14
N LEU A 364 -10.60 0.13 3.03
CA LEU A 364 -10.24 -0.53 1.77
C LEU A 364 -8.95 -1.34 1.88
N LYS A 365 -7.93 -0.89 2.61
CA LYS A 365 -6.65 -1.60 2.75
C LYS A 365 -6.81 -3.07 3.18
N PRO A 366 -7.36 -3.39 4.37
CA PRO A 366 -7.47 -4.77 4.83
C PRO A 366 -8.43 -5.59 3.96
N ILE A 367 -9.54 -5.00 3.50
CA ILE A 367 -10.51 -5.69 2.63
C ILE A 367 -9.85 -6.09 1.30
N SER A 368 -9.08 -5.18 0.70
CA SER A 368 -8.42 -5.45 -0.58
C SER A 368 -7.32 -6.50 -0.46
N HIS A 369 -6.53 -6.45 0.62
CA HIS A 369 -5.51 -7.48 0.89
C HIS A 369 -6.13 -8.84 1.18
N TRP A 370 -7.24 -8.89 1.93
CA TRP A 370 -8.01 -10.10 2.17
C TRP A 370 -8.55 -10.69 0.85
N ILE A 371 -9.22 -9.89 0.01
CA ILE A 371 -9.75 -10.35 -1.29
C ILE A 371 -8.61 -10.77 -2.24
N PHE A 372 -7.46 -10.09 -2.21
CA PHE A 372 -6.27 -10.53 -2.92
C PHE A 372 -5.81 -11.91 -2.45
N GLY A 373 -5.79 -12.14 -1.13
CA GLY A 373 -5.49 -13.45 -0.53
C GLY A 373 -6.45 -14.56 -0.96
N LEU A 374 -7.74 -14.24 -1.14
CA LEU A 374 -8.72 -15.18 -1.70
C LEU A 374 -8.52 -15.42 -3.20
N SER A 375 -7.93 -14.45 -3.90
CA SER A 375 -7.70 -14.53 -5.36
C SER A 375 -6.51 -15.40 -5.72
N VAL A 376 -5.48 -15.43 -4.86
CA VAL A 376 -4.23 -16.16 -5.08
C VAL A 376 -3.94 -17.01 -3.84
N VAL A 377 -4.21 -18.31 -3.93
CA VAL A 377 -4.09 -19.25 -2.81
C VAL A 377 -2.96 -20.24 -3.08
N VAL A 378 -2.09 -20.44 -2.10
CA VAL A 378 -1.09 -21.53 -2.14
C VAL A 378 -1.69 -22.76 -1.47
N THR A 379 -1.83 -23.87 -2.22
CA THR A 379 -2.40 -25.11 -1.69
C THR A 379 -1.37 -25.96 -0.95
N ALA A 380 -1.84 -26.93 -0.16
CA ALA A 380 -0.98 -27.89 0.53
C ALA A 380 -0.14 -28.76 -0.44
N VAL A 381 -0.56 -28.88 -1.70
CA VAL A 381 0.18 -29.59 -2.76
C VAL A 381 1.10 -28.63 -3.53
N ARG A 382 1.42 -27.47 -2.96
CA ARG A 382 2.39 -26.51 -3.50
C ARG A 382 1.99 -26.00 -4.89
N LYS A 383 0.70 -25.81 -5.13
CA LYS A 383 0.21 -25.18 -6.36
C LYS A 383 -0.29 -23.78 -6.04
N ILE A 384 -0.04 -22.84 -6.94
CA ILE A 384 -0.67 -21.53 -6.87
C ILE A 384 -1.99 -21.63 -7.62
N VAL A 385 -3.07 -21.37 -6.90
CA VAL A 385 -4.42 -21.42 -7.44
C VAL A 385 -4.95 -20.01 -7.57
N PHE A 386 -5.45 -19.69 -8.76
CA PHE A 386 -6.13 -18.43 -9.03
C PHE A 386 -7.65 -18.64 -9.05
N HIS A 387 -8.36 -17.92 -8.19
CA HIS A 387 -9.82 -17.94 -8.16
C HIS A 387 -10.38 -16.73 -8.94
N PRO A 388 -11.17 -16.97 -10.00
CA PRO A 388 -11.61 -15.88 -10.88
C PRO A 388 -12.61 -14.93 -10.22
N LEU A 389 -13.52 -15.43 -9.37
CA LEU A 389 -14.53 -14.59 -8.70
C LEU A 389 -13.89 -13.53 -7.78
N PRO A 390 -12.97 -13.88 -6.86
CA PRO A 390 -12.21 -12.89 -6.09
C PRO A 390 -11.42 -11.91 -6.96
N LEU A 391 -10.86 -12.32 -8.11
CA LEU A 391 -10.16 -11.41 -9.03
C LEU A 391 -11.10 -10.37 -9.65
N PHE A 392 -12.34 -10.75 -10.00
CA PHE A 392 -13.36 -9.78 -10.43
C PHE A 392 -13.77 -8.84 -9.30
N ALA A 393 -13.92 -9.34 -8.08
CA ALA A 393 -14.17 -8.49 -6.91
C ALA A 393 -13.03 -7.49 -6.67
N LEU A 394 -11.78 -7.96 -6.75
CA LEU A 394 -10.58 -7.13 -6.63
C LEU A 394 -10.51 -6.07 -7.74
N THR A 395 -10.93 -6.41 -8.96
CA THR A 395 -11.06 -5.46 -10.08
C THR A 395 -12.06 -4.36 -9.76
N GLY A 396 -13.23 -4.72 -9.21
CA GLY A 396 -14.25 -3.76 -8.77
C GLY A 396 -13.72 -2.80 -7.70
N ILE A 397 -12.99 -3.32 -6.71
CA ILE A 397 -12.36 -2.50 -5.68
C ILE A 397 -11.25 -1.61 -6.25
N ALA A 398 -10.41 -2.13 -7.14
CA ALA A 398 -9.37 -1.36 -7.81
C ALA A 398 -9.97 -0.22 -8.65
N ALA A 399 -11.07 -0.48 -9.37
CA ALA A 399 -11.80 0.52 -10.14
C ALA A 399 -12.45 1.58 -9.23
N PHE A 400 -13.04 1.16 -8.11
CA PHE A 400 -13.56 2.08 -7.10
C PHE A 400 -12.46 2.98 -6.54
N LEU A 401 -11.31 2.42 -6.14
CA LEU A 401 -10.15 3.17 -5.65
C LEU A 401 -9.62 4.15 -6.70
N ALA A 402 -9.45 3.70 -7.95
CA ALA A 402 -9.01 4.54 -9.06
C ALA A 402 -9.99 5.70 -9.31
N GLY A 403 -11.29 5.43 -9.34
CA GLY A 403 -12.34 6.44 -9.48
C GLY A 403 -12.36 7.43 -8.31
N PHE A 404 -12.23 6.94 -7.08
CA PHE A 404 -12.19 7.75 -5.87
C PHE A 404 -10.98 8.70 -5.84
N VAL A 405 -9.77 8.18 -6.11
CA VAL A 405 -8.55 8.99 -6.18
C VAL A 405 -8.61 9.97 -7.35
N THR A 406 -9.17 9.57 -8.49
CA THR A 406 -9.41 10.46 -9.63
C THR A 406 -10.36 11.59 -9.24
N TYR A 407 -11.46 11.30 -8.55
CA TYR A 407 -12.38 12.32 -8.06
C TYR A 407 -11.64 13.34 -7.17
N LEU A 408 -10.83 12.88 -6.20
CA LEU A 408 -10.05 13.77 -5.35
C LEU A 408 -9.03 14.60 -6.15
N ALA A 409 -8.33 13.97 -7.10
CA ALA A 409 -7.30 14.63 -7.91
C ALA A 409 -7.86 15.69 -8.89
N TYR A 410 -9.12 15.54 -9.32
CA TYR A 410 -9.82 16.45 -10.24
C TYR A 410 -10.76 17.44 -9.55
N ARG A 411 -10.99 17.27 -8.24
CA ARG A 411 -11.82 18.19 -7.47
C ARG A 411 -11.21 19.59 -7.54
N ASN A 412 -12.03 20.57 -7.89
CA ASN A 412 -11.71 22.00 -7.84
C ASN A 412 -12.46 22.63 -6.68
N PRO A 413 -11.99 22.45 -5.44
CA PRO A 413 -12.67 23.01 -4.29
C PRO A 413 -12.73 24.54 -4.37
N LYS A 414 -13.91 25.07 -4.03
CA LYS A 414 -14.19 26.51 -4.05
C LYS A 414 -13.67 27.18 -2.80
N GLY A 415 -13.22 28.41 -2.94
CA GLY A 415 -12.81 29.26 -1.84
C GLY A 415 -11.33 29.62 -1.91
N PRO A 416 -10.98 30.77 -1.31
CA PRO A 416 -9.63 31.31 -1.35
C PRO A 416 -8.66 30.39 -0.60
N GLN A 417 -7.45 30.28 -1.15
CA GLN A 417 -6.30 29.67 -0.51
C GLN A 417 -5.08 30.54 -0.83
N PRO A 418 -4.04 30.50 0.01
CA PRO A 418 -2.82 31.20 -0.28
C PRO A 418 -2.18 30.58 -1.51
N ALA A 419 -1.63 31.42 -2.37
CA ALA A 419 -0.93 30.94 -3.56
C ALA A 419 0.40 30.23 -3.22
N THR A 420 0.86 30.34 -1.97
CA THR A 420 1.96 29.54 -1.40
C THR A 420 1.52 28.18 -0.88
N TYR A 421 0.22 27.83 -0.96
CA TYR A 421 -0.27 26.53 -0.53
C TYR A 421 0.49 25.40 -1.24
N GLY A 422 1.00 24.45 -0.45
CA GLY A 422 1.86 23.36 -0.91
C GLY A 422 3.35 23.61 -0.65
N ASP A 423 3.80 24.86 -0.57
CA ASP A 423 5.17 25.18 -0.14
C ASP A 423 5.17 25.50 1.36
N LEU A 424 5.55 24.53 2.19
CA LEU A 424 5.59 24.67 3.65
C LEU A 424 6.43 25.87 4.09
N HIS A 425 7.53 26.17 3.40
CA HIS A 425 8.44 27.25 3.77
C HIS A 425 7.77 28.60 3.53
N ARG A 426 7.24 28.80 2.32
CA ARG A 426 6.51 30.03 1.99
C ARG A 426 5.19 30.16 2.77
N LEU A 427 4.62 29.05 3.21
CA LEU A 427 3.44 29.07 4.06
C LEU A 427 3.77 29.66 5.44
N THR A 428 4.95 29.40 6.00
CA THR A 428 5.35 29.99 7.28
C THR A 428 5.53 31.51 7.22
N GLU A 429 5.97 32.04 6.09
CA GLU A 429 6.11 33.49 5.87
C GLU A 429 4.76 34.20 5.79
N LEU A 430 3.72 33.48 5.36
CA LEU A 430 2.37 34.03 5.25
C LEU A 430 1.60 34.01 6.58
N ILE A 431 1.97 33.10 7.49
CA ILE A 431 1.34 32.99 8.80
C ILE A 431 2.00 34.00 9.72
N ASP A 432 1.39 35.17 9.81
CA ASP A 432 1.87 36.30 10.62
C ASP A 432 1.38 36.23 12.08
N ASP A 433 0.33 35.45 12.35
CA ASP A 433 -0.16 35.18 13.70
C ASP A 433 -0.51 33.69 13.88
N TRP A 434 0.08 33.06 14.89
CA TRP A 434 -0.11 31.66 15.23
C TRP A 434 -1.23 31.43 16.25
N GLY A 435 -2.05 32.44 16.52
CA GLY A 435 -3.26 32.28 17.34
C GLY A 435 -3.00 32.27 18.85
N GLU A 436 -1.88 32.84 19.31
CA GLU A 436 -1.55 32.90 20.74
C GLU A 436 -2.68 33.58 21.52
N GLY A 437 -3.39 32.81 22.37
CA GLY A 437 -4.41 33.33 23.29
C GLY A 437 -5.89 33.12 22.89
N ALA A 438 -6.21 32.50 21.75
CA ALA A 438 -7.61 32.25 21.33
C ALA A 438 -7.91 30.77 21.02
N ASP A 439 -7.86 29.91 22.04
CA ASP A 439 -8.12 28.46 21.93
C ASP A 439 -7.30 27.76 20.82
N ASP A 440 -6.09 28.25 20.56
CA ASP A 440 -5.20 27.80 19.48
C ASP A 440 -5.87 27.81 18.10
N ARG A 441 -6.81 28.73 17.85
CA ARG A 441 -7.50 28.83 16.55
C ARG A 441 -6.82 29.83 15.63
N ILE A 442 -6.72 29.45 14.36
CA ILE A 442 -6.33 30.32 13.26
C ILE A 442 -7.53 30.59 12.36
N TYR A 443 -7.71 31.86 12.05
CA TYR A 443 -8.55 32.34 10.96
C TYR A 443 -7.65 32.95 9.89
N TRP A 444 -7.94 32.70 8.62
CA TRP A 444 -7.20 33.27 7.49
C TRP A 444 -8.12 34.14 6.64
N GLY A 445 -7.67 35.36 6.32
CA GLY A 445 -8.47 36.31 5.57
C GLY A 445 -7.77 37.64 5.29
N ASP A 446 -8.57 38.63 4.92
CA ASP A 446 -8.18 39.98 4.55
C ASP A 446 -8.04 40.87 5.79
N LYS A 447 -6.82 41.37 6.05
CA LYS A 447 -6.48 42.25 7.18
C LYS A 447 -6.64 43.74 6.88
N GLY A 448 -7.12 44.11 5.69
CA GLY A 448 -7.30 45.49 5.30
C GLY A 448 -6.19 46.02 4.40
N VAL A 449 -6.08 47.34 4.35
CA VAL A 449 -5.14 48.08 3.50
C VAL A 449 -3.97 48.53 4.37
N GLU A 450 -2.74 48.33 3.89
CA GLU A 450 -1.55 48.87 4.55
C GLU A 450 -1.49 50.38 4.32
N GLU A 451 -1.23 51.18 5.36
CA GLU A 451 -1.20 52.65 5.24
C GLU A 451 -0.24 53.08 4.12
N GLY A 452 -0.75 53.84 3.15
CA GLY A 452 0.03 54.38 2.04
C GLY A 452 0.11 53.51 0.78
N TRP A 453 -0.52 52.33 0.75
CA TRP A 453 -0.53 51.45 -0.43
C TRP A 453 -1.96 51.10 -0.85
N GLU A 454 -2.21 50.89 -2.15
CA GLU A 454 -3.50 50.35 -2.64
C GLU A 454 -3.60 48.81 -2.47
N VAL A 455 -2.54 48.18 -1.96
CA VAL A 455 -2.43 46.74 -1.79
C VAL A 455 -3.01 46.32 -0.43
N ARG A 456 -3.77 45.22 -0.44
CA ARG A 456 -4.34 44.64 0.78
C ARG A 456 -3.40 43.60 1.40
N LEU A 457 -3.48 43.40 2.72
CA LEU A 457 -2.75 42.33 3.40
C LEU A 457 -3.66 41.12 3.60
N ALA A 458 -3.16 39.93 3.23
CA ALA A 458 -3.78 38.66 3.59
C ALA A 458 -2.91 38.01 4.67
N GLY A 459 -3.53 37.49 5.72
CA GLY A 459 -2.80 36.92 6.85
C GLY A 459 -3.70 36.09 7.76
N THR A 460 -3.12 35.64 8.87
CA THR A 460 -3.79 34.84 9.89
C THR A 460 -4.09 35.66 11.14
N SER A 461 -5.10 35.28 11.92
CA SER A 461 -5.39 35.91 13.22
C SER A 461 -6.05 34.91 14.19
N PRO A 462 -5.85 35.07 15.52
CA PRO A 462 -6.57 34.36 16.58
C PRO A 462 -8.05 34.70 16.61
N GLN A 463 -8.42 35.89 16.11
CA GLN A 463 -9.78 36.41 16.22
C GLN A 463 -10.38 36.58 14.84
N TRP A 464 -11.53 35.94 14.62
CA TRP A 464 -12.24 36.04 13.34
C TRP A 464 -12.67 37.47 12.99
N LEU A 465 -12.79 38.36 13.98
CA LEU A 465 -13.16 39.78 13.77
C LEU A 465 -12.02 40.61 13.15
N MET A 466 -10.78 40.17 13.29
CA MET A 466 -9.59 40.87 12.78
C MET A 466 -9.29 40.53 11.31
N VAL A 467 -10.01 39.57 10.74
CA VAL A 467 -9.86 39.15 9.35
C VAL A 467 -11.22 39.16 8.66
N SER A 468 -11.27 39.78 7.49
CA SER A 468 -12.45 39.82 6.64
C SER A 468 -12.33 38.82 5.49
N GLU A 469 -13.41 38.62 4.72
CA GLU A 469 -13.36 37.71 3.57
C GLU A 469 -12.44 38.27 2.48
N ILE A 470 -11.63 37.39 1.88
CA ILE A 470 -10.71 37.76 0.79
C ILE A 470 -11.49 38.29 -0.41
N LYS A 471 -11.14 39.50 -0.84
CA LYS A 471 -11.75 40.19 -1.98
C LYS A 471 -11.06 39.80 -3.28
N MET A 472 -11.73 39.01 -4.12
CA MET A 472 -11.16 38.46 -5.35
C MET A 472 -10.75 39.52 -6.38
N ASP A 473 -11.30 40.74 -6.29
CA ASP A 473 -11.03 41.87 -7.18
C ASP A 473 -9.85 42.76 -6.73
N LYS A 474 -9.17 42.39 -5.64
CA LYS A 474 -8.09 43.17 -5.04
C LYS A 474 -6.75 42.45 -5.09
N ILE A 475 -5.68 43.23 -5.16
CA ILE A 475 -4.30 42.72 -5.10
C ILE A 475 -3.91 42.56 -3.64
N TYR A 476 -3.32 41.41 -3.31
CA TYR A 476 -2.79 41.14 -1.98
C TYR A 476 -1.27 41.00 -1.99
N ARG A 477 -0.64 41.51 -0.93
CA ARG A 477 0.77 41.28 -0.58
C ARG A 477 0.91 39.89 0.07
N GLY A 478 1.98 39.16 -0.25
CA GLY A 478 2.31 37.88 0.40
C GLY A 478 1.79 36.62 -0.30
N LEU A 479 1.26 36.73 -1.52
CA LEU A 479 0.71 35.59 -2.28
C LEU A 479 1.79 34.79 -3.09
N GLY A 480 3.06 34.79 -2.71
CA GLY A 480 4.15 33.97 -3.31
C GLY A 480 4.68 34.40 -4.69
N GLU A 481 5.98 34.22 -4.95
CA GLU A 481 6.66 34.64 -6.20
C GLU A 481 6.04 34.08 -7.48
N GLY A 482 5.96 34.91 -8.52
CA GLY A 482 5.93 34.47 -9.90
C GLY A 482 7.34 34.48 -10.49
N GLU A 483 8.09 33.38 -10.38
CA GLU A 483 9.15 33.12 -11.36
C GLU A 483 8.49 32.61 -12.66
N ASP A 484 7.97 33.53 -13.47
CA ASP A 484 7.38 33.16 -14.77
C ASP A 484 8.42 32.84 -15.86
N GLU A 485 9.73 32.88 -15.55
CA GLU A 485 10.79 32.60 -16.55
C GLU A 485 11.93 31.66 -16.15
N LYS A 486 12.24 31.48 -14.85
CA LYS A 486 13.35 30.60 -14.41
C LYS A 486 12.93 29.18 -14.02
N SER A 487 11.73 29.00 -13.45
CA SER A 487 11.15 27.68 -13.13
C SER A 487 10.95 26.78 -14.38
N LYS A 488 10.65 27.36 -15.55
CA LYS A 488 10.58 26.61 -16.82
C LYS A 488 11.93 26.00 -17.25
N ARG A 489 13.06 26.48 -16.71
CA ARG A 489 14.41 25.96 -17.02
C ARG A 489 14.99 25.04 -15.94
N LEU A 490 14.52 25.10 -14.69
CA LEU A 490 15.05 24.26 -13.61
C LEU A 490 14.33 22.90 -13.44
N PHE A 491 13.15 22.72 -14.00
CA PHE A 491 12.52 21.39 -14.12
C PHE A 491 12.95 20.68 -15.41
N SER A 492 14.25 20.74 -15.73
CA SER A 492 14.86 19.74 -16.62
C SER A 492 14.68 18.36 -15.95
N PRO A 493 14.44 17.29 -16.73
CA PRO A 493 14.06 16.01 -16.16
C PRO A 493 15.17 15.52 -15.24
N LEU A 494 14.78 15.06 -14.05
CA LEU A 494 15.54 14.14 -13.21
C LEU A 494 16.14 13.02 -14.07
N ARG A 495 17.36 13.25 -14.57
CA ARG A 495 18.32 12.22 -14.94
C ARG A 495 18.93 11.73 -13.64
N SER A 496 18.29 10.73 -13.05
CA SER A 496 18.93 9.61 -12.34
C SER A 496 17.82 8.85 -11.61
N TRP A 497 17.21 7.93 -12.34
CA TRP A 497 16.84 6.62 -11.78
C TRP A 497 18.05 5.71 -11.99
#